data_AF-A0A3A8EHP5-F1
#
_entry.id   AF-A0A3A8EHP5-F1
#
_cell.length_a   1.000
_cell.length_b   1.000
_cell.length_c   1.000
_cell.angle_alpha   90.00
_cell.angle_beta   90.00
_cell.angle_gamma   90.00
#
_symmetry.space_group_name_H-M   'P 1'
#
loop_
_entity.id
_entity.type
_entity.pdbx_description
1 polymer ?
#
loop_
_entity_poly.entity_id
_entity_poly.type
_entity_poly.pdbx_seq_one_letter_code
_entity_poly.pdbx_strand_id
1 'polypeptide(L)'
;MILDRQLQLEMLQKMSTTYPEFYNFREEYKFGTDDYNKVVSNLYYLMQHDLIESRSIMDSKSMSGLKKPQINLPTINQNGLDFLADDGGLSAILSVITIKFETQTLKAILATKINQSDLPHENKKSMIDALEDLPAESIKHLTTKLLDECVDNLPAAILLIGTWLGSF
;
A
#
# COMPACT_ATOMS: atom_id res chain seq x y z
N MET A 1 -0.67 -19.25 20.86
CA MET A 1 0.11 -18.17 20.21
C MET A 1 -0.09 -16.89 21.03
N ILE A 2 0.94 -16.09 21.29
CA ILE A 2 0.82 -14.88 22.12
C ILE A 2 0.10 -13.75 21.34
N LEU A 3 0.33 -13.68 20.03
CA LEU A 3 -0.39 -12.79 19.12
C LEU A 3 -1.76 -13.38 18.76
N ASP A 4 -2.76 -12.51 18.74
CA ASP A 4 -4.16 -12.88 18.53
C ASP A 4 -4.84 -11.80 17.66
N ARG A 5 -5.25 -12.18 16.44
CA ARG A 5 -5.82 -11.24 15.46
C ARG A 5 -7.17 -10.69 15.91
N GLN A 6 -7.99 -11.50 16.57
CA GLN A 6 -9.29 -11.05 17.06
C GLN A 6 -9.11 -10.02 18.16
N LEU A 7 -8.18 -10.28 19.09
CA LEU A 7 -7.85 -9.35 20.17
C LEU A 7 -7.25 -8.04 19.64
N GLN A 8 -6.40 -8.09 18.61
CA GLN A 8 -5.84 -6.91 17.96
C GLN A 8 -6.93 -6.02 17.36
N LEU A 9 -7.87 -6.62 16.63
CA LEU A 9 -9.02 -5.91 16.07
C LEU A 9 -9.88 -5.28 17.17
N GLU A 10 -10.19 -6.04 18.22
CA GLU A 10 -10.95 -5.53 19.38
C GLU A 10 -10.24 -4.35 20.05
N MET A 11 -8.92 -4.41 20.22
CA MET A 11 -8.14 -3.30 20.80
C MET A 11 -8.22 -2.05 19.93
N LEU A 12 -8.02 -2.19 18.62
CA LEU A 12 -8.13 -1.07 17.68
C LEU A 12 -9.55 -0.45 17.74
N GLN A 13 -10.58 -1.28 17.74
CA GLN A 13 -11.97 -0.83 17.88
C GLN A 13 -12.19 -0.08 19.19
N LYS A 14 -11.73 -0.61 20.33
CA LYS A 14 -11.81 0.07 21.63
C LYS A 14 -11.10 1.42 21.62
N MET A 15 -9.86 1.48 21.14
CA MET A 15 -9.12 2.74 21.03
C MET A 15 -9.77 3.74 20.05
N SER A 16 -10.46 3.27 19.01
CA SER A 16 -11.19 4.14 18.09
C SER A 16 -12.35 4.88 18.76
N THR A 17 -12.97 4.30 19.80
CA THR A 17 -14.09 4.94 20.52
C THR A 17 -13.67 6.14 21.37
N THR A 18 -12.38 6.24 21.72
CA THR A 18 -11.85 7.32 22.55
C THR A 18 -10.94 8.28 21.80
N TYR A 19 -10.62 8.01 20.53
CA TYR A 19 -9.72 8.83 19.72
C TYR A 19 -10.15 10.31 19.73
N PRO A 20 -9.22 11.28 19.90
CA PRO A 20 -7.75 11.15 19.96
C PRO A 20 -7.16 10.82 21.35
N GLU A 21 -8.01 10.57 22.34
CA GLU A 21 -7.60 10.18 23.69
C GLU A 21 -7.28 8.68 23.79
N PHE A 22 -6.53 8.32 24.83
CA PHE A 22 -6.13 6.94 25.07
C PHE A 22 -7.28 6.10 25.65
N TYR A 23 -7.25 4.80 25.37
CA TYR A 23 -8.14 3.82 26.00
C TYR A 23 -7.46 3.16 27.20
N ASN A 24 -8.13 3.12 28.35
CA ASN A 24 -7.54 2.62 29.59
C ASN A 24 -7.67 1.09 29.75
N PHE A 25 -6.86 0.33 29.01
CA PHE A 25 -6.84 -1.14 29.13
C PHE A 25 -6.43 -1.67 30.52
N ARG A 26 -5.84 -0.83 31.39
CA ARG A 26 -5.46 -1.26 32.74
C ARG A 26 -6.66 -1.49 33.66
N GLU A 27 -7.83 -0.94 33.33
CA GLU A 27 -9.08 -1.22 34.07
C GLU A 27 -9.62 -2.62 33.77
N GLU A 28 -9.40 -3.12 32.56
CA GLU A 28 -9.85 -4.44 32.12
C GLU A 28 -8.84 -5.54 32.42
N TYR A 29 -7.54 -5.22 32.32
CA TYR A 29 -6.46 -6.20 32.39
C TYR A 29 -5.53 -5.89 33.57
N LYS A 30 -5.60 -6.75 34.59
CA LYS A 30 -4.80 -6.58 35.82
C LYS A 30 -3.33 -6.88 35.58
N PHE A 31 -2.46 -5.96 35.97
CA PHE A 31 -1.01 -6.13 35.91
C PHE A 31 -0.56 -7.44 36.57
N GLY A 32 0.40 -8.13 35.94
CA GLY A 32 0.97 -9.38 36.41
C GLY A 32 0.20 -10.66 36.04
N THR A 33 -0.92 -10.53 35.33
CA THR A 33 -1.67 -11.67 34.79
C THR A 33 -1.19 -12.07 33.39
N ASP A 34 -1.50 -13.30 32.98
CA ASP A 34 -1.22 -13.78 31.63
C ASP A 34 -1.99 -12.99 30.57
N ASP A 35 -3.24 -12.62 30.87
CA ASP A 35 -4.06 -11.79 29.98
C ASP A 35 -3.45 -10.40 29.78
N TYR A 36 -2.94 -9.77 30.84
CA TYR A 36 -2.21 -8.51 30.73
C TYR A 36 -0.96 -8.65 29.85
N ASN A 37 -0.18 -9.72 30.01
CA ASN A 37 1.00 -9.97 29.17
C ASN A 37 0.63 -10.20 27.70
N LYS A 38 -0.50 -10.87 27.44
CA LYS A 38 -1.06 -11.04 26.10
C LYS A 38 -1.46 -9.69 25.50
N VAL A 39 -2.10 -8.82 26.27
CA VAL A 39 -2.46 -7.46 25.84
C VAL A 39 -1.23 -6.62 25.50
N VAL A 40 -0.24 -6.59 26.38
CA VAL A 40 1.03 -5.87 26.13
C VAL A 40 1.67 -6.33 24.83
N SER A 41 1.71 -7.64 24.58
CA SER A 41 2.33 -8.20 23.38
C SER A 41 1.58 -7.81 22.10
N ASN A 42 0.24 -7.78 22.13
CA ASN A 42 -0.57 -7.39 20.97
C ASN A 42 -0.52 -5.87 20.72
N LEU A 43 -0.57 -5.04 21.76
CA LEU A 43 -0.36 -3.60 21.64
C LEU A 43 1.04 -3.28 21.10
N TYR A 44 2.08 -3.98 21.58
CA TYR A 44 3.44 -3.80 21.06
C TYR A 44 3.53 -4.17 19.57
N TYR A 45 2.88 -5.25 19.16
CA TYR A 45 2.82 -5.64 17.75
C TYR A 45 2.09 -4.58 16.89
N LEU A 46 0.95 -4.08 17.34
CA LEU A 46 0.22 -3.00 16.65
C LEU A 46 1.07 -1.73 16.52
N MET A 47 1.84 -1.39 17.56
CA MET A 47 2.78 -0.27 17.54
C MET A 47 3.91 -0.47 16.54
N GLN A 48 4.45 -1.69 16.41
CA GLN A 48 5.48 -2.01 15.42
C GLN A 48 5.00 -1.90 13.97
N HIS A 49 3.69 -2.07 13.73
CA HIS A 49 3.05 -1.85 12.43
C HIS A 49 2.52 -0.43 12.26
N ASP A 50 2.87 0.48 13.17
CA ASP A 50 2.45 1.89 13.15
C ASP A 50 0.92 2.06 13.08
N LEU A 51 0.15 1.16 13.70
CA LEU A 51 -1.32 1.27 13.78
C LEU A 51 -1.79 1.98 15.05
N ILE A 52 -0.88 2.18 16.02
CA ILE A 52 -1.13 2.87 17.27
C ILE A 52 0.08 3.74 17.62
N GLU A 53 -0.14 4.77 18.42
CA GLU A 53 0.90 5.71 18.82
C GLU A 53 2.05 5.04 19.60
N SER A 54 3.28 5.50 19.40
CA SER A 54 4.47 5.01 20.13
C SER A 54 4.34 5.14 21.66
N ARG A 55 3.58 6.14 22.14
CA ARG A 55 3.28 6.34 23.57
C ARG A 55 2.37 5.25 24.18
N SER A 56 1.82 4.36 23.36
CA SER A 56 0.93 3.27 23.78
C SER A 56 1.64 2.25 24.67
N ILE A 57 2.95 2.09 24.48
CA ILE A 57 3.81 1.21 25.27
C ILE A 57 4.94 2.01 25.91
N MET A 58 5.29 1.64 27.13
CA MET A 58 6.51 2.13 27.79
C MET A 58 7.40 0.98 28.24
N ASP A 59 8.71 1.20 28.24
CA ASP A 59 9.65 0.29 28.88
C ASP A 59 9.71 0.57 30.38
N SER A 60 9.23 -0.35 31.20
CA SER A 60 9.45 -0.31 32.64
C SER A 60 10.70 -1.10 33.03
N LYS A 61 11.48 -0.58 33.98
CA LYS A 61 12.57 -1.35 34.60
C LYS A 61 11.97 -2.28 35.66
N SER A 62 12.14 -3.58 35.47
CA SER A 62 11.86 -4.55 36.53
C SER A 62 12.92 -4.49 37.63
N MET A 63 12.62 -5.07 38.80
CA MET A 63 13.58 -5.16 39.91
C MET A 63 14.86 -5.93 39.55
N SER A 64 14.85 -6.76 38.51
CA SER A 64 16.04 -7.45 37.98
C SER A 64 16.86 -6.61 36.98
N GLY A 65 16.47 -5.35 36.76
CA GLY A 65 17.12 -4.45 35.81
C GLY A 65 16.73 -4.69 34.34
N LEU A 66 15.96 -5.74 34.05
CA LEU A 66 15.45 -6.00 32.70
C LEU A 66 14.33 -5.02 32.35
N LYS A 67 14.41 -4.41 31.16
CA LYS A 67 13.31 -3.63 30.58
C LYS A 67 12.22 -4.58 30.09
N LYS A 68 10.98 -4.32 30.53
CA LYS A 68 9.80 -5.02 30.02
C LYS A 68 8.80 -4.00 29.47
N PRO A 69 8.29 -4.20 28.24
CA PRO A 69 7.18 -3.42 27.70
C PRO A 69 5.98 -3.47 28.64
N GLN A 70 5.28 -2.35 28.78
CA GLN A 70 4.08 -2.19 29.60
C GLN A 70 3.07 -1.32 28.87
N ILE A 71 1.79 -1.55 29.13
CA ILE A 71 0.72 -0.64 28.70
C ILE A 71 1.04 0.75 29.24
N ASN A 72 0.91 1.80 28.43
CA ASN A 72 1.08 3.20 28.85
C ASN A 72 -0.14 4.08 28.53
N LEU A 73 -0.17 4.73 27.37
CA LEU A 73 -1.31 5.53 26.88
C LEU A 73 -1.78 5.00 25.52
N PRO A 74 -2.42 3.81 25.47
CA PRO A 74 -2.82 3.16 24.22
C PRO A 74 -3.74 4.04 23.40
N THR A 75 -3.25 4.53 22.26
CA THR A 75 -3.96 5.46 21.39
C THR A 75 -3.86 4.96 19.96
N ILE A 76 -4.98 4.75 19.28
CA ILE A 76 -4.97 4.44 17.84
C ILE A 76 -4.51 5.68 17.06
N ASN A 77 -3.74 5.48 15.99
CA ASN A 77 -3.29 6.58 15.13
C ASN A 77 -4.05 6.57 13.78
N GLN A 78 -3.68 7.47 12.88
CA GLN A 78 -4.32 7.57 11.55
C GLN A 78 -4.25 6.27 10.75
N ASN A 79 -3.14 5.53 10.79
CA ASN A 79 -3.02 4.28 10.03
C ASN A 79 -3.89 3.18 10.65
N GLY A 80 -4.03 3.16 11.98
CA GLY A 80 -4.96 2.26 12.66
C GLY A 80 -6.41 2.56 12.32
N LEU A 81 -6.78 3.83 12.22
CA LEU A 81 -8.12 4.24 11.81
C LEU A 81 -8.38 3.89 10.33
N ASP A 82 -7.42 4.16 9.44
CA ASP A 82 -7.49 3.77 8.03
C ASP A 82 -7.55 2.25 7.87
N PHE A 83 -6.84 1.48 8.71
CA PHE A 83 -6.91 0.01 8.73
C PHE A 83 -8.29 -0.50 9.14
N LEU A 84 -8.98 0.19 10.05
CA LEU A 84 -10.36 -0.14 10.42
C LEU A 84 -11.38 0.26 9.35
N ALA A 85 -11.00 1.15 8.42
CA ALA A 85 -11.85 1.56 7.33
C ALA A 85 -11.84 0.48 6.24
N ASP A 86 -13.03 -0.05 5.92
CA ASP A 86 -13.22 -1.13 4.91
C ASP A 86 -13.04 -0.64 3.46
N ASP A 87 -12.49 0.56 3.29
CA ASP A 87 -12.26 1.23 2.01
C ASP A 87 -10.78 1.65 1.80
N GLY A 88 -9.88 1.28 2.72
CA GLY A 88 -8.47 1.65 2.69
C GLY A 88 -8.18 3.05 3.26
N GLY A 89 -9.19 3.74 3.79
CA GLY A 89 -9.06 4.98 4.53
C GLY A 89 -8.51 6.16 3.73
N LEU A 90 -8.07 7.20 4.45
CA LEU A 90 -7.49 8.41 3.85
C LEU A 90 -6.19 8.12 3.10
N SER A 91 -5.45 7.10 3.49
CA SER A 91 -4.24 6.64 2.81
C SER A 91 -4.49 6.29 1.34
N ALA A 92 -5.67 5.74 0.98
CA ALA A 92 -6.03 5.46 -0.41
C ALA A 92 -6.16 6.73 -1.26
N ILE A 93 -6.57 7.85 -0.65
CA ILE A 93 -6.72 9.15 -1.32
C ILE A 93 -5.40 9.90 -1.35
N LEU A 94 -4.66 9.89 -0.24
CA LEU A 94 -3.42 10.68 -0.07
C LEU A 94 -2.21 10.04 -0.75
N SER A 95 -2.19 8.71 -0.91
CA SER A 95 -1.07 7.99 -1.55
C SER A 95 -1.22 7.81 -3.05
N VAL A 96 -2.09 8.59 -3.72
CA VAL A 96 -2.22 8.56 -5.19
C VAL A 96 -0.91 9.04 -5.82
N ILE A 97 -0.10 8.10 -6.30
CA ILE A 97 1.09 8.40 -7.09
C ILE A 97 0.64 8.72 -8.52
N THR A 98 0.78 9.98 -8.92
CA THR A 98 0.57 10.36 -10.32
C THR A 98 1.76 9.88 -11.15
N ILE A 99 1.60 8.78 -11.88
CA ILE A 99 2.59 8.34 -12.87
C ILE A 99 2.45 9.24 -14.11
N LYS A 100 3.47 10.06 -14.37
CA LYS A 100 3.56 10.84 -15.60
C LYS A 100 4.30 10.03 -16.66
N PHE A 101 3.63 9.74 -17.77
CA PHE A 101 4.29 9.20 -18.94
C PHE A 101 5.03 10.31 -19.67
N GLU A 102 6.36 10.19 -19.74
CA GLU A 102 7.15 11.09 -20.56
C GLU A 102 6.89 10.79 -22.04
N THR A 103 6.40 11.80 -22.78
CA THR A 103 6.06 11.65 -24.20
C THR A 103 7.22 11.12 -25.04
N GLN A 104 8.45 11.53 -24.72
CA GLN A 104 9.65 11.08 -25.43
C GLN A 104 9.92 9.59 -25.22
N THR A 105 9.68 9.06 -24.02
CA THR A 105 9.78 7.63 -23.76
C THR A 105 8.76 6.85 -24.59
N LEU A 106 7.51 7.33 -24.67
CA LEU A 106 6.48 6.68 -25.49
C LEU A 106 6.84 6.70 -26.99
N LYS A 107 7.35 7.82 -27.50
CA LYS A 107 7.85 7.92 -28.89
C LYS A 107 8.99 6.94 -29.12
N ALA A 108 9.97 6.85 -28.22
CA ALA A 108 11.09 5.93 -28.35
C ALA A 108 10.65 4.45 -28.39
N ILE A 109 9.68 4.06 -27.56
CA ILE A 109 9.12 2.69 -27.56
C ILE A 109 8.44 2.41 -28.91
N LEU A 110 7.59 3.32 -29.39
CA LEU A 110 6.88 3.17 -30.66
C LEU A 110 7.85 3.14 -31.85
N ALA A 111 8.83 4.02 -31.89
CA ALA A 111 9.86 4.05 -32.92
C ALA A 111 10.67 2.75 -32.94
N THR A 112 11.00 2.19 -31.78
CA THR A 112 11.66 0.88 -31.67
C THR A 112 10.81 -0.22 -32.31
N LYS A 113 9.50 -0.23 -32.05
CA LYS A 113 8.58 -1.21 -32.65
C LYS A 113 8.41 -1.03 -34.16
N ILE A 114 8.33 0.21 -34.65
CA ILE A 114 8.30 0.50 -36.10
C ILE A 114 9.58 -0.02 -36.77
N ASN A 115 10.75 0.24 -36.18
CA ASN A 115 12.03 -0.21 -36.72
C ASN A 115 12.15 -1.75 -36.77
N GLN A 116 11.58 -2.44 -35.79
CA GLN A 116 11.55 -3.90 -35.70
C GLN A 116 10.54 -4.57 -36.65
N SER A 117 9.61 -3.83 -37.25
CA SER A 117 8.62 -4.38 -38.17
C SER A 117 9.22 -4.83 -39.51
N ASP A 118 8.48 -5.64 -40.27
CA ASP A 118 8.87 -6.07 -41.63
C ASP A 118 8.53 -5.05 -42.72
N LEU A 119 8.25 -3.79 -42.35
CA LEU A 119 7.93 -2.73 -43.29
C LEU A 119 9.14 -2.33 -44.16
N PRO A 120 8.93 -1.89 -45.42
CA PRO A 120 9.98 -1.29 -46.24
C PRO A 120 10.61 -0.08 -45.55
N HIS A 121 11.90 0.19 -45.84
CA HIS A 121 12.65 1.26 -45.18
C HIS A 121 11.97 2.64 -45.33
N GLU A 122 11.44 2.97 -46.51
CA GLU A 122 10.75 4.25 -46.73
C GLU A 122 9.52 4.41 -45.84
N ASN A 123 8.72 3.34 -45.68
CA ASN A 123 7.53 3.34 -44.84
C ASN A 123 7.91 3.52 -43.36
N LYS A 124 8.97 2.84 -42.90
CA LYS A 124 9.49 3.00 -41.53
C LYS A 124 9.87 4.45 -41.25
N LYS A 125 10.63 5.06 -42.17
CA LYS A 125 11.08 6.46 -42.04
C LYS A 125 9.89 7.40 -41.97
N SER A 126 8.94 7.28 -42.90
CA SER A 126 7.73 8.12 -42.92
C SER A 126 6.92 8.00 -41.62
N MET A 127 6.79 6.80 -41.05
CA MET A 127 6.07 6.60 -39.79
C MET A 127 6.80 7.20 -38.58
N ILE A 128 8.14 7.13 -38.55
CA ILE A 128 8.95 7.73 -37.48
C ILE A 128 8.88 9.26 -37.55
N ASP A 129 8.99 9.84 -38.75
CA ASP A 129 8.87 11.29 -38.94
C ASP A 129 7.48 11.78 -38.48
N ALA A 130 6.41 11.07 -38.86
CA ALA A 130 5.06 11.39 -38.41
C ALA A 130 4.90 11.26 -36.88
N LEU A 131 5.55 10.26 -36.26
CA LEU A 131 5.53 10.06 -34.80
C LEU A 131 6.22 11.21 -34.07
N GLU A 132 7.32 11.74 -34.61
CA GLU A 132 8.05 12.87 -34.03
C GLU A 132 7.23 14.16 -34.06
N ASP A 133 6.42 14.37 -35.09
CA ASP A 133 5.58 15.56 -35.24
C ASP A 133 4.30 15.54 -34.38
N LEU A 134 3.94 14.39 -33.80
CA LEU A 134 2.72 14.27 -33.00
C LEU A 134 2.83 15.02 -31.65
N PRO A 135 1.75 15.73 -31.23
CA PRO A 135 1.68 16.34 -29.91
C PRO A 135 1.51 15.28 -28.81
N ALA A 136 1.87 15.64 -27.58
CA ALA A 136 1.85 14.73 -26.43
C ALA A 136 0.49 14.05 -26.21
N GLU A 137 -0.61 14.77 -26.39
CA GLU A 137 -1.96 14.21 -26.20
C GLU A 137 -2.28 13.15 -27.26
N SER A 138 -1.87 13.35 -28.52
CA SER A 138 -2.06 12.37 -29.58
C SER A 138 -1.22 11.11 -29.34
N ILE A 139 0.00 11.26 -28.81
CA ILE A 139 0.84 10.12 -28.42
C ILE A 139 0.17 9.32 -27.30
N LYS A 140 -0.31 9.99 -26.25
CA LYS A 140 -1.03 9.34 -25.15
C LYS A 140 -2.26 8.56 -25.64
N HIS A 141 -3.06 9.19 -26.50
CA HIS A 141 -4.25 8.54 -27.07
C HIS A 141 -3.89 7.35 -27.97
N LEU A 142 -2.86 7.48 -28.81
CA LEU A 142 -2.36 6.38 -29.65
C LEU A 142 -1.88 5.21 -28.81
N THR A 143 -1.05 5.46 -27.79
CA THR A 143 -0.55 4.40 -26.89
C THR A 143 -1.68 3.71 -26.15
N THR A 144 -2.71 4.46 -25.71
CA THR A 144 -3.88 3.88 -25.05
C THR A 144 -4.63 2.93 -25.99
N LYS A 145 -4.94 3.38 -27.21
CA LYS A 145 -5.61 2.53 -28.21
C LYS A 145 -4.81 1.27 -28.56
N LEU A 146 -3.49 1.39 -28.67
CA LEU A 146 -2.62 0.23 -28.93
C LEU A 146 -2.66 -0.78 -27.78
N LEU A 147 -2.70 -0.29 -26.53
CA LEU A 147 -2.84 -1.15 -25.35
C LEU A 147 -4.18 -1.88 -25.34
N ASP A 148 -5.28 -1.17 -25.60
CA ASP A 148 -6.63 -1.76 -25.68
C ASP A 148 -6.66 -2.88 -26.72
N GLU A 149 -6.18 -2.59 -27.95
CA GLU A 149 -6.13 -3.59 -29.03
C GLU A 149 -5.25 -4.79 -28.67
N CYS A 150 -4.14 -4.58 -27.95
CA CYS A 150 -3.29 -5.68 -27.48
C CYS A 150 -4.01 -6.56 -26.45
N VAL A 151 -4.71 -5.97 -25.49
CA VAL A 151 -5.43 -6.73 -24.46
C VAL A 151 -6.58 -7.52 -25.07
N ASP A 152 -7.31 -6.91 -26.00
CA ASP A 152 -8.48 -7.53 -26.63
C ASP A 152 -8.11 -8.68 -27.58
N ASN A 153 -6.95 -8.60 -28.24
CA ASN A 153 -6.58 -9.55 -29.29
C ASN A 153 -5.45 -10.52 -28.91
N LEU A 154 -4.77 -10.35 -27.79
CA LEU A 154 -3.70 -11.26 -27.34
C LEU A 154 -4.14 -12.03 -26.09
N PRO A 155 -4.50 -13.33 -26.22
CA PRO A 155 -4.88 -14.16 -25.08
C PRO A 155 -3.82 -14.20 -23.96
N ALA A 156 -2.54 -14.04 -24.32
CA ALA A 156 -1.43 -13.98 -23.37
C ALA A 156 -1.42 -12.69 -22.52
N ALA A 157 -2.08 -11.61 -22.95
CA ALA A 157 -2.10 -10.34 -22.23
C ALA A 157 -2.79 -10.50 -20.86
N ILE A 158 -3.94 -11.16 -20.80
CA ILE A 158 -4.67 -11.41 -19.54
C ILE A 158 -3.85 -12.29 -18.58
N LEU A 159 -3.15 -13.31 -19.10
CA LEU A 159 -2.29 -14.16 -18.29
C LEU A 159 -1.10 -13.40 -17.69
N LEU A 160 -0.46 -12.54 -18.50
CA LEU A 160 0.62 -11.66 -18.05
C LEU A 160 0.14 -10.69 -16.98
N ILE A 161 -1.03 -10.07 -17.18
CA ILE A 161 -1.65 -9.18 -16.20
C ILE A 161 -1.88 -9.92 -14.88
N GLY A 162 -2.50 -11.10 -14.91
CA GLY A 162 -2.75 -11.83 -13.67
C GLY A 162 -1.48 -12.33 -12.97
N THR A 163 -0.43 -12.67 -13.71
CA THR A 163 0.90 -12.95 -13.12
C THR A 163 1.44 -11.76 -12.33
N TRP A 164 1.35 -10.55 -12.90
CA TRP A 164 1.80 -9.33 -12.23
C TRP A 164 0.93 -8.94 -11.03
N LEU A 165 -0.37 -9.23 -11.09
CA LEU A 165 -1.32 -8.97 -10.02
C LEU A 165 -1.33 -10.07 -8.94
N GLY A 166 -0.55 -11.15 -9.09
CA GLY A 166 -0.57 -12.29 -8.17
C GLY A 166 -1.92 -13.02 -8.12
N SER A 167 -2.69 -12.95 -9.22
CA SER A 167 -4.05 -13.49 -9.33
C SER A 167 -4.10 -14.87 -10.01
N PHE A 168 -2.96 -15.53 -10.19
CA PHE A 168 -2.80 -16.90 -10.70
C PHE A 168 -1.72 -17.65 -9.93
#